data_AF-A0A9D9YBH8-F1
#
_entry.id   AF-A0A9D9YBH8-F1
#
_cell.length_a   1.000
_cell.length_b   1.000
_cell.length_c   1.000
_cell.angle_alpha   90.00
_cell.angle_beta   90.00
_cell.angle_gamma   90.00
#
_symmetry.space_group_name_H-M   'P 1'
#
loop_
_entity.id
_entity.type
_entity.pdbx_description
1 polymer ?
#
loop_
_entity_poly.entity_id
_entity_poly.type
_entity_poly.pdbx_seq_one_letter_code
_entity_poly.pdbx_strand_id
1 'polypeptide(L)' 'MNKRMKDIKDKTKEELTALLAEKRESLRTLRFSAAGARPKDPSEGKTLRADIARILTVRNAAK' A
#
# COMPACT_ATOMS: atom_id res chain seq x y z
N MET A 1 -9.22 2.17 15.89
CA MET A 1 -9.00 2.51 14.46
C MET A 1 -7.53 2.93 14.28
N ASN A 2 -6.72 2.12 13.58
CA ASN A 2 -5.27 2.36 13.46
C ASN A 2 -4.95 3.68 12.73
N LYS A 3 -3.99 4.43 13.26
CA LYS A 3 -3.47 5.72 12.78
C LYS A 3 -3.40 5.84 11.25
N ARG A 4 -2.86 4.82 10.57
CA ARG A 4 -2.70 4.74 9.11
C ARG A 4 -3.99 4.82 8.29
N MET A 5 -5.16 4.54 8.89
CA MET A 5 -6.44 4.57 8.16
C MET A 5 -7.14 5.92 8.24
N LYS A 6 -6.78 6.75 9.23
CA LYS A 6 -7.25 8.14 9.31
C LYS A 6 -6.56 8.98 8.23
N ASP A 7 -5.24 8.84 8.12
CA ASP A 7 -4.40 9.57 7.16
C ASP A 7 -4.75 9.32 5.68
N ILE A 8 -5.46 8.23 5.35
CA ILE A 8 -5.87 7.89 3.98
C ILE A 8 -7.27 8.44 3.66
N LYS A 9 -8.11 8.69 4.67
CA LYS A 9 -9.46 9.22 4.47
C LYS A 9 -9.47 10.70 4.11
N ASP A 10 -8.48 11.45 4.58
CA ASP A 10 -8.40 12.90 4.36
C ASP A 10 -7.78 13.27 3.00
N LYS A 11 -7.37 12.26 2.20
CA LYS A 11 -6.70 12.45 0.92
C LYS A 11 -7.68 12.51 -0.24
N THR A 12 -7.34 13.30 -1.25
CA THR A 12 -8.15 13.42 -2.48
C THR A 12 -8.09 12.15 -3.33
N LYS A 13 -9.05 11.95 -4.24
CA LYS A 13 -9.07 10.77 -5.13
C LYS A 13 -7.79 10.65 -5.96
N GLU A 14 -7.22 11.77 -6.38
CA GLU A 14 -5.98 11.85 -7.17
C GLU A 14 -4.76 11.43 -6.34
N GLU A 15 -4.63 11.94 -5.12
CA GLU A 15 -3.59 11.54 -4.17
C GLU A 15 -3.67 10.05 -3.83
N LEU A 16 -4.88 9.51 -3.66
CA LEU A 16 -5.09 8.08 -3.43
C LEU A 16 -4.65 7.23 -4.63
N THR A 17 -4.86 7.70 -5.86
CA THR A 17 -4.37 7.00 -7.05
C THR A 17 -2.85 7.04 -7.17
N ALA A 18 -2.21 8.18 -6.88
CA ALA A 18 -0.75 8.30 -6.87
C ALA A 18 -0.11 7.39 -5.80
N LEU A 19 -0.63 7.42 -4.57
CA LEU A 19 -0.17 6.54 -3.48
C LEU A 19 -0.36 5.06 -3.80
N LEU A 20 -1.46 4.71 -4.47
CA LEU A 20 -1.70 3.33 -4.89
C LEU A 20 -0.67 2.86 -5.92
N ALA A 21 -0.27 3.72 -6.86
CA ALA A 21 0.77 3.41 -7.83
C ALA A 21 2.13 3.19 -7.14
N GLU A 22 2.52 4.10 -6.24
CA GLU A 22 3.77 4.02 -5.47
C GLU A 22 3.85 2.73 -4.63
N LYS A 23 2.76 2.39 -3.92
CA LYS A 23 2.71 1.18 -3.08
C LYS A 23 2.74 -0.11 -3.90
N ARG A 24 2.15 -0.10 -5.11
CA ARG A 24 2.24 -1.24 -6.04
C ARG A 24 3.64 -1.42 -6.59
N GLU A 25 4.32 -0.33 -6.94
CA GLU A 25 5.71 -0.39 -7.39
C GLU A 25 6.62 -0.88 -6.27
N SER A 26 6.43 -0.39 -5.04
CA SER A 26 7.15 -0.88 -3.86
C SER A 26 6.92 -2.40 -3.62
N LEU A 27 5.71 -2.90 -3.84
CA LEU A 27 5.42 -4.33 -3.75
C LEU A 27 6.12 -5.11 -4.87
N ARG A 28 6.22 -4.53 -6.08
CA ARG A 28 6.91 -5.12 -7.22
C ARG A 28 8.41 -5.23 -6.94
N THR A 29 9.05 -4.14 -6.54
CA THR A 29 10.48 -4.12 -6.19
C THR A 29 10.79 -5.09 -5.06
N LEU A 30 9.94 -5.16 -4.03
CA LEU A 30 10.10 -6.13 -2.93
C LEU A 30 9.97 -7.58 -3.40
N ARG A 31 9.07 -7.88 -4.33
CA ARG A 31 8.95 -9.21 -4.93
C ARG A 31 10.19 -9.60 -5.74
N PHE A 32 10.73 -8.67 -6.52
CA PHE A 32 11.94 -8.90 -7.30
C PHE A 32 13.18 -9.02 -6.42
N SER A 33 13.32 -8.19 -5.38
CA SER A 33 14.44 -8.29 -4.44
C SER A 33 14.40 -9.57 -3.62
N ALA A 34 13.21 -10.04 -3.24
CA ALA A 34 13.02 -11.30 -2.52
C ALA A 34 13.29 -12.55 -3.36
N ALA A 35 13.34 -12.45 -4.70
CA ALA A 35 13.61 -13.59 -5.58
C ALA A 35 15.10 -14.01 -5.54
N GLY A 36 16.01 -13.08 -5.24
CA GLY A 36 17.45 -13.34 -5.17
C GLY A 36 17.97 -13.70 -3.78
N ALA A 37 17.30 -13.27 -2.71
CA ALA A 37 17.70 -13.54 -1.34
C ALA A 37 16.53 -13.36 -0.37
N ARG A 38 16.65 -13.90 0.85
CA ARG A 38 15.64 -13.67 1.90
C ARG A 38 15.54 -12.16 2.18
N PRO A 39 14.35 -11.56 2.09
CA PRO A 39 14.17 -10.13 2.36
C PRO A 39 14.49 -9.82 3.82
N LYS A 40 15.07 -8.63 4.06
CA LYS A 40 15.52 -8.16 5.38
C LYS A 40 14.37 -8.11 6.39
N ASP A 41 13.17 -7.73 5.95
CA ASP A 41 11.94 -7.81 6.75
C ASP A 41 10.85 -8.58 5.97
N PRO A 42 10.52 -9.81 6.38
CA PRO A 42 9.44 -10.61 5.78
C PRO A 42 8.05 -9.98 5.92
N SER A 43 7.87 -9.08 6.90
CA SER A 43 6.58 -8.46 7.21
C SER A 43 6.21 -7.31 6.26
N GLU A 44 7.20 -6.71 5.59
CA GLU A 44 7.02 -5.58 4.67
C GLU A 44 6.05 -5.91 3.51
N GLY A 45 6.15 -7.12 2.94
CA GLY A 45 5.21 -7.55 1.89
C GLY A 45 3.76 -7.65 2.40
N LYS A 46 3.56 -8.06 3.66
CA LYS A 46 2.23 -8.11 4.28
C LYS A 46 1.68 -6.71 4.56
N THR A 47 2.52 -5.79 5.04
CA THR A 47 2.10 -4.42 5.33
C THR A 47 1.74 -3.65 4.05
N LEU A 48 2.55 -3.77 3.00
CA LEU A 48 2.26 -3.16 1.69
C LEU A 48 0.94 -3.64 1.09
N ARG A 49 0.67 -4.95 1.13
CA ARG A 49 -0.63 -5.50 0.66
C ARG A 49 -1.81 -4.95 1.47
N ALA A 50 -1.67 -4.85 2.79
CA ALA A 50 -2.72 -4.31 3.65
C ALA A 50 -2.94 -2.81 3.41
N ASP A 51 -1.89 -2.04 3.14
CA ASP A 51 -1.99 -0.62 2.80
C ASP A 51 -2.70 -0.43 1.45
N ILE A 52 -2.35 -1.22 0.41
CA ILE A 52 -3.03 -1.20 -0.90
C ILE A 52 -4.53 -1.52 -0.75
N ALA A 53 -4.87 -2.55 0.04
CA ALA A 53 -6.26 -2.92 0.28
C ALA A 53 -7.05 -1.78 0.93
N ARG A 54 -6.48 -1.11 1.95
CA ARG A 54 -7.14 0.04 2.61
C ARG A 54 -7.35 1.22 1.66
N ILE A 55 -6.36 1.55 0.82
CA ILE A 55 -6.50 2.62 -0.19
C ILE A 55 -7.64 2.29 -1.17
N LEU A 56 -7.70 1.04 -1.65
CA LEU A 56 -8.78 0.60 -2.53
C LEU A 56 -10.16 0.66 -1.85
N THR A 57 -10.26 0.29 -0.58
CA THR A 57 -11.50 0.38 0.20
C THR A 57 -11.96 1.83 0.34
N VAL A 58 -11.07 2.76 0.73
CA VAL A 58 -11.42 4.18 0.86
C VAL A 58 -11.85 4.76 -0.48
N ARG A 59 -11.13 4.46 -1.56
CA ARG A 59 -11.48 4.91 -2.91
C ARG A 59 -12.85 4.38 -3.36
N ASN A 60 -13.20 3.15 -3.00
CA ASN A 60 -14.50 2.56 -3.34
C ASN A 60 -15.64 3.06 -2.44
N ALA A 61 -15.37 3.36 -1.17
CA ALA A 61 -16.36 3.93 -0.25
C ALA A 61 -16.71 5.40 -0.56
N ALA A 62 -15.86 6.10 -1.32
CA ALA A 62 -16.09 7.47 -1.80
C ALA A 62 -16.74 7.55 -3.20
N LYS A 63 -17.31 6.44 -3.69
CA LYS A 63 -18.21 6.40 -4.85
C LYS A 63 -19.61 6.78 -4.40
#